data_AF-A0A426YZS4-F1
#
_entry.id   AF-A0A426YZS4-F1
#
_cell.length_a   1.000
_cell.length_b   1.000
_cell.length_c   1.000
_cell.angle_alpha   90.00
_cell.angle_beta   90.00
_cell.angle_gamma   90.00
#
_symmetry.space_group_name_H-M   'P 1'
#
loop_
_entity.id
_entity.type
_entity.pdbx_description
1 polymer ?
#
loop_
_entity_poly.entity_id
_entity_poly.type
_entity_poly.pdbx_seq_one_letter_code
_entity_poly.pdbx_strand_id
1 'polypeptide(L)'
;MCCGRYELASGESYFRQGDLGRALKNYLAVEKHYSDMTEDQFDFHSYCLRKMTLRAYVSMLKFQDQLHSHEYFHKAAVGTIRWKEENETKTEKGRSSCQESNLARIFYTCRCSSVGMFSSQFLFDILQEAEERNEDTTSGTSKSGKRQNSRPVDLDPHGKKLLQVPSKLSVFV
;
A
#
# COMPACT_ATOMS: atom_id res chain seq x y z
N MET A 1 10.50 -0.83 -17.18
CA MET A 1 11.23 -2.11 -17.07
C MET A 1 10.47 -2.93 -16.05
N CYS A 2 9.77 -3.97 -16.50
CA CYS A 2 8.96 -4.80 -15.63
C CYS A 2 9.89 -5.85 -15.00
N CYS A 3 10.26 -5.65 -13.73
CA CYS A 3 11.35 -6.37 -13.09
C CYS A 3 10.87 -7.18 -11.88
N GLY A 4 9.81 -7.98 -12.07
CA GLY A 4 9.14 -8.72 -10.98
C GLY A 4 10.08 -9.54 -10.08
N ARG A 5 11.20 -10.07 -10.60
CA ARG A 5 12.24 -10.72 -9.77
C ARG A 5 12.90 -9.76 -8.77
N TYR A 6 13.23 -8.54 -9.20
CA TYR A 6 13.88 -7.53 -8.36
C TYR A 6 12.90 -6.98 -7.31
N GLU A 7 11.65 -6.73 -7.70
CA GLU A 7 10.59 -6.28 -6.79
C GLU A 7 10.28 -7.35 -5.74
N LEU A 8 10.16 -8.62 -6.14
CA LEU A 8 9.99 -9.73 -5.21
C LEU A 8 11.17 -9.85 -4.23
N ALA A 9 12.41 -9.83 -4.74
CA ALA A 9 13.62 -9.97 -3.91
C ALA A 9 13.82 -8.79 -2.95
N SER A 10 13.48 -7.57 -3.38
CA SER A 10 13.53 -6.38 -2.51
C SER A 10 12.38 -6.34 -1.51
N GLY A 11 11.17 -6.80 -1.88
CA GLY A 11 10.05 -6.97 -0.94
C GLY A 11 10.41 -7.93 0.20
N GLU A 12 10.96 -9.09 -0.14
CA GLU A 12 11.45 -10.09 0.83
C GLU A 12 12.59 -9.55 1.71
N SER A 13 13.50 -8.73 1.17
CA SER A 13 14.58 -8.14 1.96
C SER A 13 14.08 -7.07 2.95
N TYR A 14 13.14 -6.21 2.55
CA TYR A 14 12.50 -5.26 3.46
C TYR A 14 11.64 -5.96 4.52
N PHE A 15 10.95 -7.05 4.16
CA PHE A 15 10.19 -7.85 5.14
C PHE A 15 11.09 -8.38 6.26
N ARG A 16 12.27 -8.94 5.91
CA ARG A 16 13.29 -9.40 6.88
C ARG A 16 13.89 -8.28 7.73
N GLN A 17 13.91 -7.04 7.24
CA GLN A 17 14.34 -5.86 8.00
C GLN A 17 13.25 -5.31 8.93
N GLY A 18 12.01 -5.82 8.85
CA GLY A 18 10.85 -5.30 9.57
C GLY A 18 10.19 -4.08 8.91
N ASP A 19 10.64 -3.70 7.71
CA ASP A 19 10.22 -2.52 6.95
C ASP A 19 8.93 -2.79 6.16
N LEU A 20 7.86 -3.04 6.90
CA LEU A 20 6.57 -3.52 6.38
C LEU A 20 5.98 -2.64 5.28
N GLY A 21 6.04 -1.31 5.38
CA GLY A 21 5.47 -0.42 4.37
C GLY A 21 6.15 -0.53 2.99
N ARG A 22 7.48 -0.70 2.98
CA ARG A 22 8.26 -0.91 1.75
C ARG A 22 8.09 -2.33 1.20
N ALA A 23 7.99 -3.33 2.07
CA ALA A 23 7.75 -4.71 1.67
C ALA A 23 6.42 -4.87 0.91
N LEU A 24 5.29 -4.41 1.49
CA LEU A 24 3.97 -4.52 0.84
C LEU A 24 3.91 -3.79 -0.49
N LYS A 25 4.47 -2.58 -0.56
CA LYS A 25 4.52 -1.79 -1.79
C LYS A 25 5.20 -2.54 -2.94
N ASN A 26 6.27 -3.29 -2.65
CA ASN A 26 6.95 -4.09 -3.68
C ASN A 26 6.12 -5.31 -4.09
N TYR A 27 5.38 -5.95 -3.17
CA TYR A 27 4.47 -7.06 -3.53
C TYR A 27 3.27 -6.57 -4.37
N LEU A 28 2.71 -5.40 -4.05
CA LEU A 28 1.67 -4.73 -4.86
C LEU A 28 2.20 -4.25 -6.22
N ALA A 29 3.48 -3.90 -6.32
CA ALA A 29 4.09 -3.59 -7.63
C ALA A 29 4.13 -4.82 -8.54
N VAL A 30 4.45 -6.01 -8.00
CA VAL A 30 4.38 -7.27 -8.75
C VAL A 30 2.95 -7.51 -9.24
N GLU A 31 1.96 -7.46 -8.36
CA GLU A 31 0.53 -7.62 -8.70
C GLU A 31 0.09 -6.64 -9.79
N LYS A 32 0.49 -5.37 -9.70
CA LYS A 32 0.22 -4.38 -10.73
C LYS A 32 0.75 -4.80 -12.10
N HIS A 33 1.97 -5.32 -12.22
CA HIS A 33 2.49 -5.77 -13.53
C HIS A 33 1.65 -6.91 -14.13
N TYR A 34 1.04 -7.75 -13.29
CA TYR A 34 0.11 -8.82 -13.73
C TYR A 34 -1.24 -8.26 -14.21
N SER A 35 -1.74 -7.21 -13.54
CA SER A 35 -2.90 -6.45 -13.99
C SER A 35 -2.64 -5.69 -15.30
N ASP A 36 -1.52 -4.98 -15.40
CA ASP A 36 -1.08 -4.28 -16.62
C ASP A 36 -0.94 -5.27 -17.81
N MET A 37 -0.34 -6.46 -17.58
CA MET A 37 -0.28 -7.55 -18.58
C MET A 37 -1.64 -8.11 -18.99
N THR A 38 -2.71 -7.88 -18.21
CA THR A 38 -4.07 -8.32 -18.50
C THR A 38 -4.88 -7.23 -19.22
N GLU A 39 -4.60 -5.95 -18.93
CA GLU A 39 -5.13 -4.83 -19.72
C GLU A 39 -4.57 -4.85 -21.16
N ASP A 40 -3.26 -5.12 -21.32
CA ASP A 40 -2.58 -5.26 -22.62
C ASP A 40 -3.25 -6.31 -23.54
N GLN A 41 -3.88 -7.35 -22.99
CA GLN A 41 -4.60 -8.37 -23.78
C GLN A 41 -5.70 -7.74 -24.67
N PHE A 42 -6.36 -6.69 -24.18
CA PHE A 42 -7.52 -6.11 -24.85
C PHE A 42 -7.16 -5.52 -26.23
N ASP A 43 -6.04 -4.81 -26.31
CA ASP A 43 -5.52 -4.24 -27.55
C ASP A 43 -5.09 -5.32 -28.55
N PHE A 44 -4.60 -6.47 -28.07
CA PHE A 44 -4.21 -7.59 -28.92
C PHE A 44 -5.39 -8.28 -29.62
N HIS A 45 -6.60 -8.27 -29.06
CA HIS A 45 -7.78 -8.85 -29.72
C HIS A 45 -8.01 -8.21 -31.11
N SER A 46 -8.09 -6.88 -31.17
CA SER A 46 -8.31 -6.15 -32.41
C SER A 46 -7.10 -6.18 -33.34
N TYR A 47 -5.89 -6.14 -32.79
CA TYR A 47 -4.65 -6.18 -33.57
C TYR A 47 -4.45 -7.52 -34.29
N CYS A 48 -4.58 -8.64 -33.57
CA CYS A 48 -4.32 -9.97 -34.13
C CYS A 48 -5.35 -10.38 -35.19
N LEU A 49 -6.63 -10.00 -35.01
CA LEU A 49 -7.66 -10.19 -36.04
C LEU A 49 -7.34 -9.39 -37.30
N ARG A 50 -6.96 -8.10 -37.17
CA ARG A 50 -6.60 -7.24 -38.32
C ARG A 50 -5.36 -7.73 -39.07
N LYS A 51 -4.37 -8.29 -38.36
CA LYS A 51 -3.10 -8.77 -38.94
C LYS A 51 -3.10 -10.27 -39.27
N MET A 52 -4.21 -10.97 -39.07
CA MET A 52 -4.37 -12.42 -39.32
C MET A 52 -3.35 -13.30 -38.58
N THR A 53 -2.84 -12.87 -37.43
CA THR A 53 -1.82 -13.58 -36.63
C THR A 53 -2.44 -14.60 -35.65
N LEU A 54 -3.48 -15.32 -36.09
CA LEU A 54 -4.36 -16.14 -35.25
C LEU A 54 -3.62 -17.22 -34.44
N ARG A 55 -2.53 -17.80 -34.95
CA ARG A 55 -1.72 -18.78 -34.21
C ARG A 55 -1.04 -18.18 -32.99
N ALA A 56 -0.48 -16.97 -33.12
CA ALA A 56 0.13 -16.25 -32.01
C ALA A 56 -0.92 -15.78 -31.00
N TYR A 57 -2.08 -15.32 -31.50
CA TYR A 57 -3.22 -14.94 -30.68
C TYR A 57 -3.70 -16.07 -29.76
N VAL A 58 -3.97 -17.27 -30.29
CA VAL A 58 -4.38 -18.43 -29.48
C VAL A 58 -3.28 -18.86 -28.49
N SER A 59 -2.01 -18.69 -28.84
CA SER A 59 -0.90 -18.95 -27.91
C SER A 59 -0.83 -17.93 -26.77
N MET A 60 -1.17 -16.67 -27.04
CA MET A 60 -1.26 -15.60 -26.04
C MET A 60 -2.45 -15.81 -25.10
N LEU A 61 -3.62 -16.20 -25.60
CA LEU A 61 -4.78 -16.53 -24.74
C LEU A 61 -4.43 -17.63 -23.73
N LYS A 62 -3.83 -18.73 -24.21
CA LYS A 62 -3.38 -19.84 -23.35
C LYS A 62 -2.31 -19.45 -22.32
N PHE A 63 -1.50 -18.44 -22.63
CA PHE A 63 -0.54 -17.88 -21.69
C PHE A 63 -1.25 -17.03 -20.61
N GLN A 64 -2.25 -16.24 -20.99
CA GLN A 64 -3.07 -15.47 -20.05
C GLN A 64 -3.81 -16.38 -19.05
N ASP A 65 -4.40 -17.47 -19.53
CA ASP A 65 -5.11 -18.46 -18.70
C ASP A 65 -4.21 -19.06 -17.59
N GLN A 66 -2.90 -19.08 -17.80
CA GLN A 66 -1.90 -19.63 -16.86
C GLN A 66 -1.08 -18.55 -16.14
N LEU A 67 -1.39 -17.27 -16.35
CA LEU A 67 -0.55 -16.16 -15.92
C LEU A 67 -0.38 -16.12 -14.38
N HIS A 68 -1.47 -16.33 -13.63
CA HIS A 68 -1.45 -16.38 -12.17
C HIS A 68 -0.84 -17.68 -11.60
N SER A 69 -0.66 -18.72 -12.42
CA SER A 69 0.01 -19.97 -12.00
C SER A 69 1.53 -19.82 -11.90
N HIS A 70 2.10 -18.69 -12.31
CA HIS A 70 3.55 -18.48 -12.30
C HIS A 70 4.08 -18.31 -10.87
N GLU A 71 5.18 -19.01 -10.55
CA GLU A 71 5.90 -18.97 -9.27
C GLU A 71 6.13 -17.55 -8.68
N TYR A 72 6.38 -16.53 -9.51
CA TYR A 72 6.59 -15.15 -9.03
C TYR A 72 5.32 -14.55 -8.42
N PHE A 73 4.15 -14.77 -9.04
CA PHE A 73 2.85 -14.32 -8.52
C PHE A 73 2.54 -15.03 -7.19
N HIS A 74 2.70 -16.36 -7.14
CA HIS A 74 2.50 -17.13 -5.92
C HIS A 74 3.43 -16.67 -4.77
N LYS A 75 4.71 -16.40 -5.05
CA LYS A 75 5.64 -15.86 -4.03
C LYS A 75 5.23 -14.47 -3.55
N ALA A 76 4.74 -13.61 -4.43
CA ALA A 76 4.23 -12.29 -4.04
C ALA A 76 2.97 -12.41 -3.16
N ALA A 77 2.03 -13.27 -3.53
CA ALA A 77 0.83 -13.56 -2.74
C ALA A 77 1.18 -14.07 -1.33
N VAL A 78 2.07 -15.07 -1.22
CA VAL A 78 2.55 -15.59 0.07
C VAL A 78 3.29 -14.50 0.88
N GLY A 79 4.07 -13.63 0.23
CA GLY A 79 4.70 -12.48 0.86
C GLY A 79 3.69 -11.49 1.47
N THR A 80 2.62 -11.19 0.73
CA THR A 80 1.51 -10.33 1.18
C THR A 80 0.72 -10.93 2.34
N ILE A 81 0.48 -12.26 2.34
CA ILE A 81 -0.20 -12.96 3.43
C ILE A 81 0.63 -12.89 4.71
N ARG A 82 1.93 -13.25 4.66
CA ARG A 82 2.85 -13.13 5.80
C ARG A 82 2.98 -11.71 6.33
N TRP A 83 2.97 -10.73 5.43
CA TRP A 83 2.93 -9.32 5.80
C TRP A 83 1.67 -8.99 6.62
N LYS A 84 0.51 -9.55 6.27
CA LYS A 84 -0.76 -9.29 6.97
C LYS A 84 -0.73 -9.84 8.40
N GLU A 85 -0.32 -11.09 8.56
CA GLU A 85 -0.12 -11.75 9.86
C GLU A 85 0.82 -10.93 10.78
N GLU A 86 1.97 -10.49 10.25
CA GLU A 86 2.95 -9.70 10.99
C GLU A 86 2.44 -8.29 11.36
N ASN A 87 1.52 -7.69 10.57
CA ASN A 87 0.89 -6.42 10.94
C ASN A 87 -0.17 -6.60 12.03
N GLU A 88 -1.00 -7.64 11.93
CA GLU A 88 -2.06 -7.93 12.93
C GLU A 88 -1.44 -8.10 14.33
N THR A 89 -0.36 -8.87 14.47
CA THR A 89 0.34 -9.02 15.76
C THR A 89 1.01 -7.73 16.27
N LYS A 90 1.40 -6.81 15.37
CA LYS A 90 1.96 -5.50 15.76
C LYS A 90 0.88 -4.53 16.23
N THR A 91 -0.31 -4.54 15.62
CA THR A 91 -1.45 -3.76 16.13
C THR A 91 -1.88 -4.21 17.53
N GLU A 92 -1.82 -5.51 17.83
CA GLU A 92 -2.12 -6.04 19.17
C GLU A 92 -1.07 -5.60 20.21
N LYS A 93 0.23 -5.78 19.92
CA LYS A 93 1.33 -5.37 20.82
C LYS A 93 1.39 -3.85 21.03
N GLY A 94 1.07 -3.06 20.01
CA GLY A 94 0.96 -1.60 20.14
C GLY A 94 -0.19 -1.18 21.06
N ARG A 95 -1.27 -1.96 21.11
CA ARG A 95 -2.42 -1.69 21.99
C ARG A 95 -2.09 -1.94 23.46
N SER A 96 -1.31 -2.97 23.79
CA SER A 96 -0.89 -3.24 25.18
C SER A 96 0.16 -2.24 25.69
N SER A 97 1.18 -1.90 24.89
CA SER A 97 2.21 -0.92 25.30
C SER A 97 1.66 0.50 25.40
N CYS A 98 0.66 0.86 24.58
CA CYS A 98 -0.07 2.11 24.69
C CYS A 98 -0.95 2.16 25.97
N GLN A 99 -1.51 1.03 26.41
CA GLN A 99 -2.21 0.96 27.70
C GLN A 99 -1.25 1.13 28.88
N GLU A 100 -0.11 0.45 28.90
CA GLU A 100 0.90 0.64 29.96
C GLU A 100 1.44 2.07 29.99
N SER A 101 1.79 2.65 28.85
CA SER A 101 2.34 4.02 28.79
C SER A 101 1.30 5.11 29.07
N ASN A 102 0.01 4.89 28.78
CA ASN A 102 -1.05 5.81 29.23
C ASN A 102 -1.41 5.64 30.70
N LEU A 103 -1.48 4.41 31.24
CA LEU A 103 -1.66 4.17 32.68
C LEU A 103 -0.50 4.77 33.48
N ALA A 104 0.73 4.61 32.99
CA ALA A 104 1.92 5.28 33.48
C ALA A 104 1.75 6.81 33.48
N ARG A 105 1.44 7.43 32.34
CA ARG A 105 1.21 8.89 32.24
C ARG A 105 0.13 9.38 33.20
N ILE A 106 -0.99 8.66 33.33
CA ILE A 106 -2.08 8.97 34.28
C ILE A 106 -1.59 8.86 35.74
N PHE A 107 -0.77 7.86 36.08
CA PHE A 107 -0.15 7.73 37.40
C PHE A 107 0.80 8.89 37.72
N TYR A 108 1.55 9.38 36.73
CA TYR A 108 2.51 10.48 36.92
C TYR A 108 1.81 11.83 37.04
N THR A 109 0.72 12.07 36.29
CA THR A 109 -0.06 13.31 36.39
C THR A 109 -0.91 13.37 37.66
N CYS A 110 -1.23 12.23 38.28
CA CYS A 110 -2.05 12.16 39.50
C CYS A 110 -1.22 12.19 40.81
N ARG A 111 -0.04 12.84 40.80
CA ARG A 111 0.86 12.98 41.97
C ARG A 111 1.18 14.43 42.35
N CYS A 112 0.28 15.36 42.06
CA CYS A 112 0.28 16.71 42.65
C CYS A 112 -1.12 17.16 43.03
N SER A 113 -1.44 17.11 44.33
CA SER A 113 -2.63 17.77 44.88
C SER A 113 -2.40 19.27 44.98
N SER A 114 -2.66 20.03 43.92
CA SER A 114 -3.35 21.33 43.99
C SER A 114 -3.45 22.05 42.63
N VAL A 115 -4.58 22.73 42.44
CA VAL A 115 -4.92 23.76 41.44
C VAL A 115 -4.86 23.39 39.93
N GLY A 116 -6.02 23.50 39.26
CA GLY A 116 -6.10 23.64 37.80
C GLY A 116 -6.89 22.54 37.09
N MET A 117 -8.20 22.74 36.92
CA MET A 117 -9.01 21.93 36.01
C MET A 117 -8.65 22.25 34.55
N PHE A 118 -7.70 21.53 33.97
CA PHE A 118 -7.50 21.57 32.52
C PHE A 118 -8.60 20.74 31.85
N SER A 119 -9.57 21.42 31.23
CA SER A 119 -10.69 20.76 30.57
C SER A 119 -10.22 19.87 29.43
N SER A 120 -10.76 18.65 29.35
CA SER A 120 -10.53 17.70 28.25
C SER A 120 -10.92 18.27 26.87
N GLN A 121 -11.69 19.36 26.83
CA GLN A 121 -12.07 20.07 25.62
C GLN A 121 -10.87 20.72 24.92
N PHE A 122 -9.96 21.36 25.68
CA PHE A 122 -8.83 22.10 25.10
C PHE A 122 -7.83 21.19 24.35
N LEU A 123 -7.77 19.90 24.72
CA LEU A 123 -6.97 18.91 24.02
C LEU A 123 -7.64 18.39 22.74
N PHE A 124 -8.98 18.44 22.68
CA PHE A 124 -9.77 18.08 21.51
C PHE A 124 -9.65 19.18 20.44
N ASP A 125 -9.75 20.45 20.85
CA ASP A 125 -9.63 21.62 19.97
C ASP A 125 -8.27 21.63 19.22
N ILE A 126 -7.16 21.35 19.92
CA ILE A 126 -5.81 21.28 19.33
C ILE A 126 -5.67 20.14 18.31
N LEU A 127 -6.37 19.03 18.49
CA LEU A 127 -6.34 17.90 17.56
C LEU A 127 -7.21 18.18 16.32
N GLN A 128 -8.36 18.83 16.51
CA GLN A 128 -9.24 19.25 15.41
C GLN A 128 -8.57 20.31 14.53
N GLU A 129 -7.90 21.32 15.11
CA GLU A 129 -7.15 22.35 14.35
C GLU A 129 -5.94 21.77 13.59
N ALA A 130 -5.44 20.59 13.99
CA ALA A 130 -4.40 19.85 13.25
C ALA A 130 -4.97 19.01 12.10
N GLU A 131 -6.25 18.63 12.15
CA GLU A 131 -6.95 17.86 11.11
C GLU A 131 -7.40 18.78 9.97
N GLU A 132 -7.99 19.94 10.28
CA GLU A 132 -8.40 20.96 9.29
C GLU A 132 -7.22 21.44 8.41
N ARG A 133 -6.02 21.64 8.99
CA ARG A 133 -4.81 22.00 8.24
C ARG A 133 -4.33 20.94 7.23
N ASN A 134 -4.81 19.71 7.31
CA ASN A 134 -4.52 18.67 6.30
C ASN A 134 -5.51 18.69 5.13
N GLU A 135 -6.75 19.15 5.33
CA GLU A 135 -7.77 19.18 4.27
C GLU A 135 -7.53 20.33 3.26
N ASP A 136 -7.09 21.49 3.74
CA ASP A 136 -6.81 22.71 2.93
C ASP A 136 -5.79 22.51 1.80
N THR A 137 -5.01 21.41 1.80
CA THR A 137 -4.04 21.12 0.74
C THR A 137 -4.68 20.41 -0.48
N THR A 138 -5.98 20.10 -0.45
CA THR A 138 -6.62 19.22 -1.45
C THR A 138 -7.57 19.89 -2.45
N SER A 139 -7.79 21.21 -2.41
CA SER A 139 -8.68 21.90 -3.38
C SER A 139 -8.01 23.10 -4.10
N GLY A 140 -7.65 22.91 -5.38
CA GLY A 140 -7.01 23.95 -6.20
C GLY A 140 -6.91 23.64 -7.71
N THR A 141 -7.92 24.06 -8.47
CA THR A 141 -8.06 23.93 -9.95
C THR A 141 -7.36 25.11 -10.68
N SER A 142 -6.91 25.10 -11.95
CA SER A 142 -7.28 24.33 -13.16
C SER A 142 -6.23 24.34 -14.29
N LYS A 143 -6.36 23.37 -15.23
CA LYS A 143 -6.16 23.46 -16.71
C LYS A 143 -4.79 23.82 -17.37
N SER A 144 -4.52 23.02 -18.40
CA SER A 144 -3.74 23.31 -19.64
C SER A 144 -2.21 23.17 -19.59
N GLY A 145 -1.65 22.46 -20.59
CA GLY A 145 -0.21 22.51 -20.91
C GLY A 145 0.48 21.15 -21.08
N LYS A 146 0.49 20.62 -22.31
CA LYS A 146 1.59 19.81 -22.90
C LYS A 146 2.29 18.79 -21.96
N ARG A 147 1.74 17.58 -21.85
CA ARG A 147 2.38 16.43 -21.17
C ARG A 147 3.78 16.16 -21.73
N GLN A 148 4.81 16.61 -21.02
CA GLN A 148 6.11 15.95 -21.04
C GLN A 148 5.98 14.62 -20.27
N ASN A 149 6.67 13.57 -20.72
CA ASN A 149 6.67 12.26 -20.07
C ASN A 149 7.51 12.28 -18.76
N SER A 150 7.07 13.05 -17.76
CA SER A 150 7.44 12.74 -16.38
C SER A 150 6.76 11.43 -16.02
N ARG A 151 7.55 10.44 -15.56
CA ARG A 151 6.98 9.24 -14.96
C ARG A 151 6.17 9.69 -13.73
N PRO A 152 4.99 9.09 -13.45
CA PRO A 152 4.24 9.42 -12.25
C PRO A 152 5.17 9.21 -11.05
N VAL A 153 5.49 10.30 -10.36
CA VAL A 153 6.37 10.26 -9.18
C VAL A 153 5.54 9.66 -8.06
N ASP A 154 6.06 8.58 -7.48
CA ASP A 154 5.44 7.96 -6.32
C ASP A 154 5.46 8.92 -5.12
N LEU A 155 4.28 9.11 -4.53
CA LEU A 155 4.03 10.09 -3.47
C LEU A 155 4.23 9.50 -2.07
N ASP A 156 4.51 8.20 -1.93
CA ASP A 156 4.84 7.57 -0.65
C ASP A 156 6.01 6.57 -0.78
N PRO A 157 7.27 7.05 -0.76
CA PRO A 157 8.46 6.22 -0.83
C PRO A 157 8.52 5.10 0.22
N HIS A 158 7.92 5.31 1.39
CA HIS A 158 8.00 4.41 2.54
C HIS A 158 6.76 3.52 2.74
N GLY A 159 5.66 3.78 2.05
CA GLY A 159 4.40 3.03 2.16
C GLY A 159 3.65 3.27 3.48
N LYS A 160 3.82 4.43 4.12
CA LYS A 160 3.13 4.78 5.39
C LYS A 160 1.61 4.76 5.25
N LYS A 161 1.07 5.19 4.11
CA LYS A 161 -0.37 5.19 3.81
C LYS A 161 -0.92 3.76 3.64
N LEU A 162 -0.09 2.82 3.21
CA LEU A 162 -0.48 1.41 3.03
C LEU A 162 -0.66 0.69 4.37
N LEU A 163 0.10 1.08 5.41
CA LEU A 163 -0.04 0.54 6.77
C LEU A 163 -1.41 0.87 7.40
N GLN A 164 -2.02 2.00 7.02
CA GLN A 164 -3.29 2.46 7.60
C GLN A 164 -4.52 1.81 6.95
N VAL A 165 -4.39 1.25 5.75
CA VAL A 165 -5.52 0.74 4.94
C VAL A 165 -5.34 -0.75 4.64
N PRO A 166 -5.50 -1.65 5.65
CA PRO A 166 -5.38 -3.09 5.46
C PRO A 166 -6.50 -3.67 4.58
N SER A 167 -7.58 -2.92 4.33
CA SER A 167 -8.68 -3.36 3.45
C SER A 167 -8.30 -3.54 1.98
N LYS A 168 -7.15 -3.01 1.53
CA LYS A 168 -6.63 -3.20 0.16
C LYS A 168 -5.91 -4.53 -0.07
N LEU A 169 -6.01 -5.49 0.85
CA LEU A 169 -5.29 -6.77 0.76
C LEU A 169 -6.11 -7.91 0.12
N SER A 170 -7.35 -7.65 -0.29
CA SER A 170 -8.22 -8.62 -0.98
C SER A 170 -7.87 -8.82 -2.46
N VAL A 171 -6.68 -8.42 -2.92
CA VAL A 171 -6.32 -8.41 -4.36
C VAL A 171 -5.56 -9.67 -4.77
N PHE A 172 -5.10 -10.47 -3.80
CA PHE A 172 -4.50 -11.79 -4.02
C PHE A 172 -5.44 -12.97 -3.66
N VAL A 173 -6.74 -12.71 -3.44
CA VAL A 173 -7.77 -13.69 -3.05
C VAL A 173 -8.98 -13.55 -3.96
#